data_AF-A0A928NWP1-F1
#
_entry.id   AF-A0A928NWP1-F1
#
_cell.length_a   1.000
_cell.length_b   1.000
_cell.length_c   1.000
_cell.angle_alpha   90.00
_cell.angle_beta   90.00
_cell.angle_gamma   90.00
#
_symmetry.space_group_name_H-M   'P 1'
#
loop_
_entity.id
_entity.type
_entity.pdbx_description
1 polymer ?
#
loop_
_entity_poly.entity_id
_entity_poly.type
_entity_poly.pdbx_seq_one_letter_code
_entity_poly.pdbx_strand_id
1 'polypeptide(L)'
;MRSLRVRSRWSSTRPKTVCTPSRRLWRLRFATRRRFDMIGGRKKAVTFSFDDGSTQDQRLICLLNKYDLKCTFNLNSELLGRAGSLVREGVTVAHVKPRAQEVRGIYEGHEVAVHTLTHPLLPDQPDEEVIRQVECDRQNLSELVGYEVVGMAY
;
A
#
# COMPACT_ATOMS: atom_id res chain seq x y z
N MET A 1 -50.13 -26.20 53.13
CA MET A 1 -50.26 -25.52 54.44
C MET A 1 -49.92 -24.05 54.24
N ARG A 2 -50.92 -23.15 54.24
CA ARG A 2 -51.29 -22.23 55.37
C ARG A 2 -50.10 -21.34 55.80
N SER A 3 -50.03 -20.10 55.34
CA SER A 3 -50.46 -18.83 55.99
C SER A 3 -49.63 -18.47 57.24
N LEU A 4 -49.03 -17.28 57.36
CA LEU A 4 -49.70 -16.05 57.78
C LEU A 4 -48.81 -14.80 57.59
N ARG A 5 -49.51 -13.66 57.46
CA ARG A 5 -49.04 -12.27 57.34
C ARG A 5 -48.39 -11.75 58.63
N VAL A 6 -47.55 -10.71 58.53
CA VAL A 6 -47.78 -9.43 59.23
C VAL A 6 -47.37 -8.26 58.33
N ARG A 7 -48.24 -7.25 58.29
CA ARG A 7 -48.06 -5.94 57.63
C ARG A 7 -47.45 -4.95 58.61
N SER A 8 -46.71 -3.98 58.12
CA SER A 8 -46.77 -2.62 58.67
C SER A 8 -46.84 -1.60 57.54
N ARG A 9 -47.99 -0.93 57.47
CA ARG A 9 -48.34 0.20 56.61
C ARG A 9 -47.89 1.48 57.34
N TRP A 10 -47.44 2.52 56.64
CA TRP A 10 -48.07 3.85 56.48
C TRP A 10 -46.88 4.81 56.21
N SER A 11 -46.92 5.87 55.40
CA SER A 11 -47.86 6.41 54.43
C SER A 11 -47.24 7.69 53.84
N SER A 12 -47.54 7.97 52.56
CA SER A 12 -47.70 9.30 51.93
C SER A 12 -46.51 10.30 52.00
N THR A 13 -46.03 10.92 50.92
CA THR A 13 -46.75 11.76 49.95
C THR A 13 -45.89 12.02 48.70
N ARG A 14 -46.56 12.10 47.53
CA ARG A 14 -46.12 12.60 46.20
C ARG A 14 -45.87 14.14 46.20
N PRO A 15 -45.45 14.83 45.11
CA PRO A 15 -44.80 14.40 43.83
C PRO A 15 -43.77 15.41 43.22
N LYS A 16 -43.26 15.08 42.01
CA LYS A 16 -42.67 15.93 40.94
C LYS A 16 -41.28 16.51 41.25
N THR A 17 -40.26 16.29 40.42
CA THR A 17 -40.20 16.86 39.08
C THR A 17 -39.35 16.02 38.12
N VAL A 18 -39.90 15.87 36.92
CA VAL A 18 -39.20 15.46 35.71
C VAL A 18 -38.17 16.53 35.38
N CYS A 19 -36.90 16.17 35.29
CA CYS A 19 -35.90 16.99 34.62
C CYS A 19 -35.41 16.21 33.40
N THR A 20 -36.21 16.29 32.33
CA THR A 20 -35.75 16.03 30.97
C THR A 20 -34.66 17.03 30.63
N PRO A 21 -33.47 16.62 30.16
CA PRO A 21 -32.55 17.56 29.53
C PRO A 21 -33.23 18.11 28.28
N SER A 22 -33.57 19.40 28.35
CA SER A 22 -34.15 20.16 27.26
C SER A 22 -33.25 20.08 26.04
N ARG A 23 -33.85 19.71 24.92
CA ARG A 23 -33.32 19.91 23.57
C ARG A 23 -32.87 21.37 23.41
N ARG A 24 -31.57 21.64 23.51
CA ARG A 24 -30.95 22.79 22.84
C ARG A 24 -30.23 22.28 21.61
N LEU A 25 -30.90 22.56 20.49
CA LEU A 25 -30.40 22.49 19.13
C LEU A 25 -29.05 23.19 19.05
N TRP A 26 -27.98 22.40 18.98
CA TRP A 26 -26.80 22.80 18.22
C TRP A 26 -26.85 22.06 16.89
N ARG A 27 -27.72 22.52 15.98
CA ARG A 27 -27.45 22.37 14.54
C ARG A 27 -26.31 23.33 14.20
N LEU A 28 -25.11 23.03 14.69
CA LEU A 28 -23.91 23.44 13.98
C LEU A 28 -23.88 22.56 12.74
N ARG A 29 -24.41 23.09 11.64
CA ARG A 29 -24.00 22.66 10.31
C ARG A 29 -22.51 22.96 10.27
N PHE A 30 -21.69 21.99 10.68
CA PHE A 30 -20.30 21.99 10.31
C PHE A 30 -20.32 22.00 8.78
N ALA A 31 -20.01 23.17 8.24
CA ALA A 31 -19.69 23.35 6.85
C ALA A 31 -18.82 22.16 6.44
N THR A 32 -19.27 21.46 5.41
CA THR A 32 -18.61 20.34 4.75
C THR A 32 -17.10 20.52 4.83
N ARG A 33 -16.49 19.89 5.83
CA ARG A 33 -15.03 19.70 5.87
C ARG A 33 -14.78 18.98 4.58
N ARG A 34 -14.18 19.66 3.59
CA ARG A 34 -13.70 19.01 2.36
C ARG A 34 -12.89 17.84 2.86
N ARG A 35 -13.49 16.64 2.78
CA ARG A 35 -12.77 15.41 3.02
C ARG A 35 -11.67 15.50 1.98
N PHE A 36 -10.42 15.56 2.45
CA PHE A 36 -9.29 15.24 1.60
C PHE A 36 -9.73 14.03 0.79
N ASP A 37 -9.77 14.18 -0.53
CA ASP A 37 -10.14 13.11 -1.44
C ASP A 37 -8.98 12.11 -1.38
N MET A 38 -9.01 11.29 -0.33
CA MET A 38 -8.07 10.21 -0.13
C MET A 38 -8.21 9.27 -1.34
N ILE A 39 -7.12 8.64 -1.77
CA ILE A 39 -7.06 7.70 -2.91
C ILE A 39 -8.35 6.86 -2.98
N GLY A 40 -9.22 7.15 -3.96
CA GLY A 40 -10.50 6.46 -4.17
C GLY A 40 -11.52 6.53 -3.02
N GLY A 41 -11.54 7.61 -2.22
CA GLY A 41 -12.46 7.81 -1.10
C GLY A 41 -12.18 6.94 0.14
N ARG A 42 -11.05 6.23 0.19
CA ARG A 42 -10.66 5.34 1.30
C ARG A 42 -10.15 6.12 2.49
N LYS A 43 -10.52 5.75 3.74
CA LYS A 43 -10.03 6.42 4.96
C LYS A 43 -8.53 6.24 5.25
N LYS A 44 -7.95 5.16 4.73
CA LYS A 44 -6.54 4.81 4.82
C LYS A 44 -6.17 4.09 3.53
N ALA A 45 -5.00 4.38 3.01
CA ALA A 45 -4.41 3.70 1.87
C ALA A 45 -2.98 3.28 2.26
N VAL A 46 -2.56 2.13 1.76
CA VAL A 46 -1.20 1.60 1.89
C VAL A 46 -0.80 1.13 0.51
N THR A 47 0.42 1.46 0.10
CA THR A 47 1.05 0.96 -1.13
C THR A 47 2.25 0.13 -0.74
N PHE A 48 2.54 -0.88 -1.56
CA PHE A 48 3.75 -1.69 -1.45
C PHE A 48 4.58 -1.44 -2.70
N SER A 49 5.88 -1.27 -2.50
CA SER A 49 6.85 -1.04 -3.57
C SER A 49 8.12 -1.79 -3.22
N PHE A 50 8.67 -2.52 -4.18
CA PHE A 50 9.94 -3.22 -4.04
C PHE A 50 10.82 -2.97 -5.24
N ASP A 51 12.11 -2.91 -4.99
CA ASP A 51 13.09 -2.44 -5.95
C ASP A 51 13.94 -3.61 -6.48
N ASP A 52 14.80 -3.29 -7.43
CA ASP A 52 15.80 -4.16 -8.04
C ASP A 52 15.27 -5.26 -8.97
N GLY A 53 14.09 -5.85 -8.75
CA GLY A 53 13.59 -6.92 -9.61
C GLY A 53 14.38 -8.21 -9.46
N SER A 54 14.36 -8.79 -8.26
CA SER A 54 15.14 -9.99 -7.92
C SER A 54 14.31 -11.27 -8.07
N THR A 55 14.97 -12.43 -8.25
CA THR A 55 14.24 -13.72 -8.30
C THR A 55 13.45 -14.02 -7.02
N GLN A 56 13.80 -13.40 -5.89
CA GLN A 56 13.07 -13.49 -4.64
C GLN A 56 11.65 -12.91 -4.73
N ASP A 57 11.41 -11.99 -5.66
CA ASP A 57 10.13 -11.31 -5.85
C ASP A 57 9.02 -12.33 -6.14
N GLN A 58 9.33 -13.46 -6.79
CA GLN A 58 8.37 -14.54 -7.04
C GLN A 58 7.74 -15.07 -5.74
N ARG A 59 8.54 -15.25 -4.69
CA ARG A 59 8.03 -15.69 -3.37
C ARG A 59 7.16 -14.61 -2.72
N LEU A 60 7.55 -13.35 -2.87
CA LEU A 60 6.81 -12.22 -2.34
C LEU A 60 5.46 -12.04 -3.07
N ILE A 61 5.45 -12.14 -4.39
CA ILE A 61 4.26 -12.11 -5.25
C ILE A 61 3.29 -13.23 -4.85
N CYS A 62 3.77 -14.45 -4.63
CA CYS A 62 2.94 -15.53 -4.10
C CYS A 62 2.26 -15.17 -2.76
N LEU A 63 2.97 -14.48 -1.86
CA LEU A 63 2.39 -14.03 -0.58
C LEU A 63 1.39 -12.89 -0.77
N LEU A 64 1.70 -11.92 -1.62
CA LEU A 64 0.79 -10.80 -1.92
C LEU A 64 -0.50 -11.30 -2.54
N ASN A 65 -0.40 -12.19 -3.54
CA ASN A 65 -1.55 -12.82 -4.19
C ASN A 65 -2.41 -13.63 -3.21
N LYS A 66 -1.79 -14.34 -2.26
CA LYS A 66 -2.52 -15.08 -1.21
C LYS A 66 -3.43 -14.17 -0.37
N TYR A 67 -3.05 -12.90 -0.18
CA TYR A 67 -3.79 -11.94 0.63
C TYR A 67 -4.52 -10.87 -0.20
N ASP A 68 -4.61 -11.03 -1.53
CA ASP A 68 -5.21 -10.07 -2.45
C ASP A 68 -4.61 -8.65 -2.33
N LEU A 69 -3.29 -8.58 -2.14
CA LEU A 69 -2.54 -7.34 -2.03
C LEU A 69 -1.87 -7.00 -3.37
N LYS A 70 -1.90 -5.71 -3.71
CA LYS A 70 -1.23 -5.15 -4.90
C LYS A 70 0.08 -4.48 -4.52
N CYS A 71 1.00 -4.47 -5.47
CA CYS A 71 2.36 -3.99 -5.27
C CYS A 71 2.92 -3.47 -6.59
N THR A 72 3.82 -2.51 -6.47
CA THR A 72 4.66 -1.98 -7.55
C THR A 72 6.04 -2.62 -7.45
N PHE A 73 6.60 -3.05 -8.57
CA PHE A 73 7.95 -3.61 -8.66
C PHE A 73 8.78 -2.73 -9.59
N ASN A 74 9.80 -2.08 -9.03
CA ASN A 74 10.70 -1.20 -9.77
C ASN A 74 11.86 -2.03 -10.31
N LEU A 75 11.94 -2.17 -11.64
CA LEU A 75 12.88 -3.07 -12.30
C LEU A 75 13.98 -2.29 -13.03
N ASN A 76 15.15 -2.92 -13.19
CA ASN A 76 16.25 -2.42 -14.02
C ASN A 76 16.37 -3.27 -15.29
N SER A 77 15.85 -2.81 -16.42
CA SER A 77 15.69 -3.64 -17.62
C SER A 77 17.02 -4.18 -18.18
N GLU A 78 18.13 -3.44 -18.08
CA GLU A 78 19.44 -3.90 -18.60
C GLU A 78 20.14 -4.90 -17.68
N LEU A 79 19.68 -5.01 -16.43
CA LEU A 79 20.20 -5.99 -15.47
C LEU A 79 19.46 -7.33 -15.54
N LEU A 80 18.33 -7.41 -16.24
CA LEU A 80 17.57 -8.65 -16.40
C LEU A 80 18.44 -9.78 -16.99
N GLY A 81 18.22 -10.99 -16.48
CA GLY A 81 18.97 -12.20 -16.85
C GLY A 81 20.39 -12.28 -16.27
N ARG A 82 20.86 -11.27 -15.51
CA ARG A 82 22.18 -11.32 -14.87
C ARG A 82 22.12 -12.07 -13.55
N ALA A 83 23.12 -12.93 -13.32
CA ALA A 83 23.40 -13.48 -12.00
C ALA A 83 24.19 -12.45 -11.18
N GLY A 84 23.96 -12.44 -9.87
CA GLY A 84 24.63 -11.51 -8.96
C GLY A 84 24.56 -11.99 -7.52
N SER A 85 25.35 -11.35 -6.67
CA SER A 85 25.31 -11.54 -5.22
C SER A 85 25.63 -10.22 -4.52
N LEU A 86 24.99 -9.97 -3.40
CA LEU A 86 25.28 -8.84 -2.53
C LEU A 86 25.86 -9.35 -1.22
N VAL A 87 26.88 -8.68 -0.71
CA VAL A 87 27.38 -8.91 0.64
C VAL A 87 26.78 -7.84 1.54
N ARG A 88 25.98 -8.24 2.52
CA ARG A 88 25.41 -7.35 3.53
C ARG A 88 25.72 -7.92 4.90
N GLU A 89 26.38 -7.13 5.76
CA GLU A 89 26.72 -7.52 7.13
C GLU A 89 27.51 -8.85 7.21
N GLY A 90 28.37 -9.11 6.23
CA GLY A 90 29.14 -10.36 6.13
C GLY A 90 28.36 -11.56 5.59
N VAL A 91 27.08 -11.39 5.23
CA VAL A 91 26.24 -12.41 4.62
C VAL A 91 26.16 -12.20 3.11
N THR A 92 26.52 -13.23 2.35
CA THR A 92 26.34 -13.25 0.90
C THR A 92 24.91 -13.68 0.57
N VAL A 93 24.18 -12.79 -0.09
CA VAL A 93 22.80 -13.01 -0.55
C VAL A 93 22.80 -13.07 -2.07
N ALA A 94 22.21 -14.10 -2.65
CA ALA A 94 22.00 -14.18 -4.09
C ALA A 94 21.15 -12.98 -4.54
N HIS A 95 21.58 -12.28 -5.58
CA HIS A 95 20.86 -11.15 -6.17
C HIS A 95 20.77 -11.37 -7.68
N VAL A 96 20.06 -12.44 -8.02
CA VAL A 96 19.86 -12.89 -9.40
C VAL A 96 18.61 -12.20 -9.94
N LYS A 97 18.70 -11.67 -11.16
CA LYS A 97 17.59 -11.01 -11.85
C LYS A 97 16.85 -12.02 -12.76
N PRO A 98 15.51 -11.95 -12.88
CA PRO A 98 14.76 -12.82 -13.79
C PRO A 98 15.13 -12.55 -15.24
N ARG A 99 14.89 -13.52 -16.14
CA ARG A 99 15.10 -13.30 -17.58
C ARG A 99 14.01 -12.37 -18.10
N ALA A 100 14.35 -11.55 -19.10
CA ALA A 100 13.43 -10.57 -19.66
C ALA A 100 12.09 -11.19 -20.12
N GLN A 101 12.13 -12.37 -20.73
CA GLN A 101 10.94 -13.08 -21.23
C GLN A 101 10.00 -13.56 -20.11
N GLU A 102 10.50 -13.66 -18.87
CA GLU A 102 9.73 -14.12 -17.72
C GLU A 102 9.02 -12.97 -17.01
N VAL A 103 9.48 -11.72 -17.20
CA VAL A 103 9.00 -10.53 -16.48
C VAL A 103 7.48 -10.42 -16.52
N ARG A 104 6.88 -10.48 -17.71
CA ARG A 104 5.43 -10.37 -17.86
C ARG A 104 4.65 -11.40 -17.04
N GLY A 105 5.13 -12.64 -17.02
CA GLY A 105 4.46 -13.72 -16.28
C GLY A 105 4.71 -13.65 -14.77
N ILE A 106 5.92 -13.27 -14.34
CA ILE A 106 6.26 -13.15 -12.92
C ILE A 106 5.42 -12.06 -12.25
N TYR A 107 5.32 -10.89 -12.88
CA TYR A 107 4.67 -9.71 -12.29
C TYR A 107 3.19 -9.56 -12.69
N GLU A 108 2.56 -10.63 -13.19
CA GLU A 108 1.14 -10.60 -13.57
C GLU A 108 0.26 -10.18 -12.37
N GLY A 109 -0.64 -9.23 -12.62
CA GLY A 109 -1.53 -8.70 -11.59
C GLY A 109 -0.90 -7.69 -10.64
N HIS A 110 0.38 -7.34 -10.85
CA HIS A 110 1.12 -6.29 -10.15
C HIS A 110 1.57 -5.19 -11.12
N GLU A 111 1.96 -4.03 -10.59
CA GLU A 111 2.51 -2.94 -11.40
C GLU A 111 4.03 -3.12 -11.57
N VAL A 112 4.53 -2.89 -12.78
CA VAL A 112 5.95 -2.76 -13.09
C VAL A 112 6.26 -1.28 -13.30
N ALA A 113 7.35 -0.82 -12.71
CA ALA A 113 7.81 0.56 -12.73
C ALA A 113 9.32 0.64 -13.03
N VAL A 114 9.76 1.84 -13.44
CA VAL A 114 11.15 2.15 -13.75
C VAL A 114 11.99 2.16 -12.49
N HIS A 115 13.19 1.57 -12.53
CA HIS A 115 14.20 1.76 -11.50
C HIS A 115 15.54 2.22 -12.06
N THR A 116 15.53 2.81 -13.25
CA THR A 116 16.68 3.11 -14.11
C THR A 116 17.26 1.89 -14.81
N LEU A 117 17.88 2.11 -15.96
CA LEU A 117 18.41 1.07 -16.81
C LEU A 117 19.48 0.21 -16.12
N THR A 118 20.45 0.85 -15.45
CA THR A 118 21.61 0.18 -14.84
C THR A 118 21.82 0.50 -13.35
N HIS A 119 20.87 1.17 -12.69
CA HIS A 119 20.96 1.55 -11.28
C HIS A 119 22.15 2.49 -10.92
N PRO A 120 22.42 3.58 -11.68
CA PRO A 120 23.42 4.57 -11.26
C PRO A 120 22.86 5.48 -10.14
N LEU A 121 23.78 6.15 -9.43
CA LEU A 121 23.40 7.27 -8.58
C LEU A 121 23.06 8.47 -9.47
N LEU A 122 21.76 8.71 -9.70
CA LEU A 122 21.27 9.76 -10.59
C LEU A 122 21.83 11.18 -10.28
N PRO A 123 22.02 11.59 -9.01
CA PRO A 123 22.60 12.91 -8.71
C PRO A 123 24.02 13.12 -9.24
N ASP A 124 24.74 12.03 -9.54
CA ASP A 124 26.12 12.07 -10.04
C ASP A 124 26.18 11.99 -11.58
N GLN A 125 25.03 11.94 -12.26
CA GLN A 125 24.95 11.79 -13.72
C GLN A 125 24.63 13.13 -14.41
N PRO A 126 25.11 13.35 -15.65
CA PRO A 126 24.65 14.46 -16.48
C PRO A 126 23.19 14.26 -16.92
N ASP A 127 22.49 15.36 -17.23
CA ASP A 127 21.06 15.36 -17.59
C ASP A 127 20.74 14.39 -18.73
N GLU A 128 21.58 14.31 -19.76
CA GLU A 128 21.38 13.39 -20.89
C GLU A 128 21.43 11.92 -20.46
N GLU A 129 22.30 11.59 -19.49
CA GLU A 129 22.39 10.23 -18.96
C GLU A 129 21.21 9.92 -18.04
N VAL A 130 20.73 10.88 -17.25
CA VAL A 130 19.49 10.72 -16.47
C VAL A 130 18.32 10.42 -17.40
N ILE A 131 18.17 11.20 -18.48
CA ILE A 131 17.11 10.98 -19.47
C ILE A 131 17.24 9.59 -20.09
N ARG A 132 18.44 9.19 -20.50
CA ARG A 132 18.69 7.86 -21.09
C ARG A 132 18.34 6.74 -20.12
N GLN A 133 18.76 6.85 -18.86
CA GLN A 133 18.53 5.86 -17.81
C GLN A 133 17.05 5.66 -17.52
N VAL A 134 16.26 6.73 -17.51
CA VAL A 134 14.82 6.68 -17.22
C VAL A 134 14.03 6.25 -18.45
N GLU A 135 14.26 6.90 -19.60
CA GLU A 135 13.41 6.71 -20.77
C GLU A 135 13.66 5.37 -21.46
N CYS A 136 14.92 4.93 -21.59
CA CYS A 136 15.20 3.61 -22.17
C CYS A 136 14.65 2.50 -21.27
N ASP A 137 14.74 2.65 -19.95
CA ASP A 137 14.21 1.66 -19.02
C ASP A 137 12.67 1.60 -19.10
N ARG A 138 12.00 2.75 -19.16
CA ARG A 138 10.55 2.86 -19.37
C ARG A 138 10.11 2.17 -20.67
N GLN A 139 10.81 2.42 -21.78
CA GLN A 139 10.52 1.82 -23.08
C GLN A 139 10.68 0.31 -23.06
N ASN A 140 11.84 -0.17 -22.60
CA ASN A 140 12.14 -1.61 -22.51
C ASN A 140 11.12 -2.33 -21.64
N LEU A 141 10.81 -1.81 -20.45
CA LEU A 141 9.84 -2.44 -19.55
C LEU A 141 8.43 -2.42 -20.15
N SER A 142 8.02 -1.33 -20.79
CA SER A 142 6.71 -1.23 -21.46
C SER A 142 6.56 -2.29 -22.56
N GLU A 143 7.61 -2.52 -23.36
CA GLU A 143 7.64 -3.58 -24.36
C GLU A 143 7.50 -4.97 -23.73
N LEU A 144 8.20 -5.23 -22.63
CA LEU A 144 8.17 -6.53 -21.94
C LEU A 144 6.79 -6.84 -21.35
N VAL A 145 6.17 -5.87 -20.68
CA VAL A 145 4.89 -6.09 -19.97
C VAL A 145 3.67 -5.92 -20.86
N GLY A 146 3.81 -5.22 -21.99
CA GLY A 146 2.74 -4.99 -22.96
C GLY A 146 1.76 -3.88 -22.57
N TYR A 147 2.15 -2.97 -21.67
CA TYR A 147 1.42 -1.77 -21.31
C TYR A 147 2.41 -0.61 -21.06
N GLU A 148 1.91 0.62 -21.09
CA GLU A 148 2.74 1.79 -20.82
C GLU A 148 3.13 1.85 -19.33
N VAL A 149 4.43 1.80 -19.05
CA VAL A 149 4.99 2.00 -17.71
C VAL A 149 5.05 3.50 -17.40
N VAL A 150 4.50 3.88 -16.25
CA VAL A 150 4.37 5.29 -15.81
C VAL A 150 4.98 5.59 -14.44
N GLY A 151 5.23 4.57 -13.62
CA GLY A 151 5.84 4.71 -12.29
C GLY A 151 7.38 4.68 -12.34
N MET A 152 8.02 5.27 -11.34
CA MET A 152 9.48 5.25 -11.17
C MET A 152 9.88 5.28 -9.69
N ALA A 153 10.95 4.57 -9.34
CA ALA A 153 11.76 4.75 -8.14
C ALA A 153 13.21 5.11 -8.52
N TYR A 154 13.85 6.03 -7.80
CA TYR A 154 15.19 6.56 -8.07
C TYR A 154 16.27 5.98 -7.17
#